data_AF-A0A536FD97-F1
#
_entry.id   AF-A0A536FD97-F1
#
_cell.length_a   1.000
_cell.length_b   1.000
_cell.length_c   1.000
_cell.angle_alpha   90.00
_cell.angle_beta   90.00
_cell.angle_gamma   90.00
#
_symmetry.space_group_name_H-M   'P 1'
#
loop_
_entity.id
_entity.type
_entity.pdbx_description
1 polymer ?
#
loop_
_entity_poly.entity_id
_entity_poly.type
_entity_poly.pdbx_seq_one_letter_code
_entity_poly.pdbx_strand_id
1 'polypeptide(L)'
;GGAARLRFALPSPLARYVVPKGFVTIDGVSLTIAALGKSSFEIALIPHTADRTTLGALQPGDLVNLETDVLAKYVRRALGKA
;
A
#
# COMPACT_ATOMS: atom_id res chain seq x y z
N GLY A 1 20.52 3.47 -6.47
CA GLY A 1 19.47 4.42 -6.07
C GLY A 1 18.87 3.94 -4.77
N GLY A 2 19.00 4.72 -3.69
CA GLY A 2 18.81 4.27 -2.30
C GLY A 2 17.37 4.10 -1.82
N ALA A 3 16.45 3.63 -2.66
CA ALA A 3 15.09 3.33 -2.22
C ALA A 3 15.00 1.88 -1.73
N ALA A 4 14.55 1.69 -0.49
CA ALA A 4 14.28 0.37 0.06
C ALA A 4 12.97 -0.22 -0.51
N ARG A 5 12.87 -1.54 -0.57
CA ARG A 5 11.63 -2.24 -0.95
C ARG A 5 11.01 -2.84 0.30
N LEU A 6 9.79 -2.41 0.62
CA LEU A 6 9.00 -3.01 1.69
C LEU A 6 7.86 -3.81 1.06
N ARG A 7 7.67 -5.04 1.55
CA ARG A 7 6.59 -5.94 1.14
C ARG A 7 5.60 -6.07 2.29
N PHE A 8 4.33 -5.89 1.99
CA PHE A 8 3.24 -6.01 2.95
C PHE A 8 2.31 -7.14 2.54
N ALA A 9 1.77 -7.86 3.53
CA ALA A 9 0.68 -8.79 3.29
C ALA A 9 -0.56 -8.04 2.82
N LEU A 10 -1.29 -8.61 1.87
CA LEU A 10 -2.53 -8.04 1.34
C LEU A 10 -3.71 -8.93 1.73
N PRO A 11 -4.53 -8.51 2.71
CA PRO A 11 -5.75 -9.23 3.06
C PRO A 11 -6.68 -9.38 1.85
N SER A 12 -7.21 -10.58 1.62
CA SER A 12 -8.09 -10.87 0.48
C SER A 12 -9.29 -9.93 0.32
N PRO A 13 -9.95 -9.43 1.39
CA PRO A 13 -11.01 -8.45 1.25
C PRO A 13 -10.56 -7.13 0.59
N LEU A 14 -9.31 -6.72 0.84
CA LEU A 14 -8.74 -5.47 0.35
C LEU A 14 -8.15 -5.58 -1.06
N ALA A 15 -7.78 -6.79 -1.51
CA ALA A 15 -7.10 -7.02 -2.79
C ALA A 15 -7.82 -6.41 -4.00
N ARG A 16 -9.16 -6.36 -3.97
CA ARG A 16 -10.01 -5.78 -5.02
C ARG A 16 -9.95 -4.25 -5.14
N TYR A 17 -9.31 -3.56 -4.20
CA TYR A 17 -9.17 -2.10 -4.17
C TYR A 17 -7.72 -1.65 -4.41
N VAL A 18 -6.83 -2.61 -4.69
CA VAL A 18 -5.39 -2.39 -4.83
C VAL A 18 -5.03 -2.74 -6.27
N VAL A 19 -4.46 -1.79 -7.00
CA VAL A 19 -4.10 -1.96 -8.42
C VAL A 19 -2.63 -1.63 -8.64
N PRO A 20 -1.94 -2.26 -9.62
CA PRO A 20 -0.57 -1.90 -9.95
C PRO A 20 -0.47 -0.39 -10.25
N LYS A 21 0.56 0.27 -9.69
CA LYS A 21 0.76 1.73 -9.82
C LYS A 21 -0.33 2.61 -9.20
N GLY A 22 -1.32 2.02 -8.53
CA GLY A 22 -2.27 2.76 -7.69
C GLY A 22 -1.65 3.21 -6.38
N PHE A 23 -2.48 3.84 -5.54
CA PHE A 23 -2.08 4.35 -4.24
C PHE A 23 -2.62 3.49 -3.10
N VAL A 24 -1.87 3.47 -2.01
CA VAL A 24 -2.25 2.95 -0.69
C VAL A 24 -1.70 3.87 0.37
N THR A 25 -2.32 3.85 1.53
CA THR A 25 -1.83 4.55 2.72
C THR A 25 -1.40 3.52 3.76
N ILE A 26 -0.18 3.69 4.29
CA ILE A 26 0.37 2.85 5.36
C ILE A 26 0.69 3.77 6.53
N ASP A 27 0.03 3.56 7.67
CA ASP A 27 0.14 4.42 8.86
C ASP A 27 0.03 5.92 8.55
N GLY A 28 -0.95 6.27 7.70
CA GLY A 28 -1.20 7.65 7.27
C GLY A 28 -0.28 8.17 6.15
N VAL A 29 0.72 7.40 5.71
CA VAL A 29 1.66 7.79 4.65
C VAL A 29 1.15 7.30 3.29
N SER A 30 0.88 8.24 2.37
CA SER A 30 0.48 7.93 1.00
C SER A 30 1.66 7.42 0.17
N LEU A 31 1.50 6.27 -0.47
CA LEU A 31 2.55 5.56 -1.20
C LEU A 31 2.01 4.96 -2.50
N THR A 32 2.90 4.85 -3.49
CA THR A 32 2.59 4.20 -4.77
C THR A 32 2.95 2.71 -4.72
N ILE A 33 2.03 1.88 -5.18
CA ILE A 33 2.26 0.43 -5.33
C ILE A 33 3.28 0.20 -6.44
N ALA A 34 4.44 -0.31 -6.07
CA ALA A 34 5.52 -0.57 -6.99
C ALA A 34 5.39 -1.95 -7.66
N ALA A 35 4.88 -2.96 -6.93
CA ALA A 35 4.52 -4.28 -7.44
C ALA A 35 3.32 -4.87 -6.69
N LEU A 36 2.54 -5.70 -7.36
CA LEU A 36 1.36 -6.37 -6.79
C LEU A 36 1.43 -7.87 -7.06
N GLY A 37 1.28 -8.66 -6.00
CA GLY A 37 1.14 -10.12 -6.05
C GLY A 37 -0.24 -10.57 -5.55
N LYS A 38 -0.45 -11.89 -5.50
CA LYS A 38 -1.76 -12.48 -5.12
C LYS A 38 -2.19 -12.17 -3.68
N SER A 39 -1.24 -12.15 -2.75
CA SER A 39 -1.47 -11.95 -1.30
C SER A 39 -0.49 -10.95 -0.68
N SER A 40 0.17 -10.14 -1.50
CA SER A 40 1.12 -9.11 -1.04
C SER A 40 1.22 -7.98 -2.04
N PHE A 41 1.67 -6.82 -1.59
CA PHE A 41 2.10 -5.73 -2.45
C PHE A 41 3.43 -5.16 -1.97
N GLU A 42 4.10 -4.42 -2.83
CA GLU A 42 5.36 -3.75 -2.52
C GLU A 42 5.27 -2.25 -2.76
N ILE A 43 6.00 -1.50 -1.95
CA ILE A 43 6.25 -0.07 -2.14
C ILE A 43 7.76 0.17 -2.28
N ALA A 44 8.12 1.28 -2.90
CA ALA A 44 9.48 1.80 -2.86
C ALA A 44 9.55 2.93 -1.83
N LEU A 45 10.33 2.74 -0.77
CA LEU A 45 10.52 3.73 0.28
C LEU A 45 11.79 4.52 -0.02
N ILE A 46 11.64 5.78 -0.41
CA ILE A 46 12.77 6.68 -0.65
C ILE A 46 13.35 7.17 0.69
N PRO A 47 14.63 7.59 0.74
CA PRO A 47 15.27 8.03 1.98
C PRO A 47 14.49 9.10 2.74
N HIS A 48 14.00 10.13 2.03
CA HIS A 48 13.22 11.19 2.67
C HIS A 48 11.98 10.67 3.41
N THR A 49 11.24 9.73 2.83
CA THR A 49 10.06 9.14 3.48
C THR A 49 10.46 8.21 4.62
N ALA A 50 11.54 7.46 4.48
CA ALA A 50 12.08 6.63 5.56
C ALA A 50 12.48 7.48 6.78
N ASP A 51 13.13 8.62 6.56
CA ASP A 51 13.63 9.51 7.61
C ASP A 51 12.53 10.35 8.27
N ARG A 52 11.43 10.61 7.56
CA ARG A 52 10.34 11.50 8.01
C ARG A 52 9.11 10.76 8.53
N THR A 53 9.10 9.44 8.51
CA THR A 53 7.96 8.62 8.94
C THR A 53 8.44 7.45 9.79
N THR A 54 7.51 6.73 10.42
CA THR A 54 7.83 5.50 11.17
C THR A 54 8.22 4.33 10.28
N LEU A 55 7.98 4.42 8.97
CA LEU A 55 8.15 3.31 8.02
C LEU A 55 9.60 2.86 7.86
N GLY A 56 10.57 3.75 8.10
CA GLY A 56 12.00 3.43 8.00
C GLY A 56 12.49 2.46 9.10
N ALA A 57 11.74 2.34 10.20
CA ALA A 57 12.09 1.51 11.35
C ALA A 57 11.32 0.18 11.40
N LEU A 58 10.38 -0.06 10.47
CA LEU A 58 9.57 -1.27 10.44
C LEU A 58 10.42 -2.53 10.26
N GLN A 59 10.05 -3.58 10.98
CA GLN A 59 10.62 -4.91 10.89
C GLN A 59 9.60 -5.91 10.34
N PRO A 60 10.05 -7.01 9.72
CA PRO A 60 9.14 -8.08 9.33
C PRO A 60 8.33 -8.61 10.53
N GLY A 61 7.01 -8.56 10.42
CA GLY A 61 6.08 -8.95 11.48
C GLY A 61 5.36 -7.79 12.14
N ASP A 62 5.86 -6.56 12.00
CA ASP A 62 5.17 -5.38 12.49
C ASP A 62 3.82 -5.20 11.79
N LEU A 63 2.82 -4.82 12.59
CA LEU A 63 1.49 -4.49 12.09
C LEU A 63 1.43 -3.01 11.72
N VAL A 64 0.70 -2.71 10.66
CA VAL A 64 0.49 -1.35 10.15
C VAL A 64 -0.98 -1.14 9.85
N ASN A 65 -1.43 0.10 9.92
CA ASN A 65 -2.74 0.50 9.43
C ASN A 65 -2.67 0.61 7.91
N LEU A 66 -3.50 -0.17 7.21
CA LEU A 66 -3.58 -0.17 5.76
C LEU A 66 -4.91 0.42 5.29
N GLU A 67 -4.84 1.49 4.51
CA GLU A 67 -6.01 2.06 3.84
C GLU A 67 -5.84 1.97 2.32
N THR A 68 -6.88 1.50 1.64
CA THR A 68 -6.94 1.43 0.18
C THR A 68 -7.53 2.71 -0.40
N ASP A 69 -7.10 3.10 -1.61
CA ASP A 69 -7.58 4.29 -2.29
C ASP A 69 -9.12 4.38 -2.35
N VAL A 70 -9.65 5.54 -1.96
CA VAL A 70 -11.08 5.84 -1.97
C VAL A 70 -11.64 5.86 -3.40
N LEU A 71 -10.83 6.23 -4.41
CA LEU A 71 -11.23 6.22 -5.82
C LEU A 71 -11.59 4.81 -6.27
N ALA A 72 -10.83 3.79 -5.83
CA ALA A 72 -11.16 2.39 -6.11
C ALA A 72 -12.52 2.00 -5.49
N LYS A 73 -12.84 2.50 -4.30
CA LYS A 73 -14.16 2.28 -3.67
C LYS A 73 -15.29 2.97 -4.45
N TYR A 74 -15.08 4.21 -4.89
CA TYR A 74 -16.07 4.97 -5.66
C TYR A 74 -16.30 4.38 -7.05
N VAL A 75 -15.24 4.01 -7.78
CA VAL A 75 -15.36 3.34 -9.09
C VAL A 75 -16.15 2.04 -8.95
N ARG A 76 -15.90 1.25 -7.90
CA ARG A 76 -16.71 0.04 -7.65
C ARG A 76 -18.16 0.32 -7.32
N ARG A 77 -18.44 1.36 -6.52
CA ARG A 77 -19.81 1.80 -6.23
C ARG A 77 -20.52 2.27 -7.51
N ALA A 78 -19.83 3.00 -8.39
CA ALA A 78 -20.37 3.53 -9.64
C ALA A 78 -20.58 2.46 -10.72
N LEU A 79 -19.68 1.47 -10.81
CA LEU A 79 -19.75 0.38 -11.79
C LEU A 79 -20.64 -0.79 -11.35
N GLY A 80 -21.33 -0.68 -10.21
CA GLY A 80 -22.47 -1.53 -9.90
C GLY A 80 -22.16 -3.04 -9.85
N LYS A 81 -21.36 -3.46 -8.88
CA LYS A 81 -21.60 -4.75 -8.22
C LYS A 81 -21.56 -4.53 -6.71
N ALA A 82 -22.75 -4.42 -6.14
CA ALA A 82 -22.99 -4.71 -4.73
C ALA A 82 -22.43 -6.09 -4.39
#